data_AF-A0A7U4DFS6-F1
#
_entry.id   AF-A0A7U4DFS6-F1
#
_cell.length_a   1.000
_cell.length_b   1.000
_cell.length_c   1.000
_cell.angle_alpha   90.00
_cell.angle_beta   90.00
_cell.angle_gamma   90.00
#
_symmetry.space_group_name_H-M   'P 1'
#
loop_
_entity.id
_entity.type
_entity.pdbx_description
1 polymer ?
#
loop_
_entity_poly.entity_id
_entity_poly.type
_entity_poly.pdbx_seq_one_letter_code
_entity_poly.pdbx_strand_id
1 'polypeptide(L)'
;MKLQQVQDMISEKNWFKLDGVDEYICKDDINLGLKLVDWIDITEADLPTSLENFIFHLQQYSKVSSIQQCTAIFNYNSIKLQSVKLFKFTCSTYNDRLNVYFSIPSTFQLMKPIGDFYSLELIKFLNNEKGIAAIYKAYGEIK
;
A
#
# COMPACT_ATOMS: atom_id res chain seq x y z
N MET A 1 -2.22 -21.03 -15.47
CA MET A 1 -2.79 -19.67 -15.54
C MET A 1 -1.78 -18.73 -16.16
N LYS A 2 -2.20 -17.74 -16.96
CA LYS A 2 -1.28 -16.74 -17.53
C LYS A 2 -1.07 -15.58 -16.54
N LEU A 3 0.11 -14.97 -16.54
CA LEU A 3 0.45 -13.84 -15.66
C LEU A 3 -0.57 -12.69 -15.76
N GLN A 4 -1.03 -12.37 -16.98
CA GLN A 4 -2.02 -11.32 -17.22
C GLN A 4 -3.33 -11.57 -16.44
N GLN A 5 -3.82 -12.82 -16.42
CA GLN A 5 -5.06 -13.16 -15.70
C GLN A 5 -4.93 -12.94 -14.20
N VAL A 6 -3.74 -13.18 -13.64
CA VAL A 6 -3.46 -12.89 -12.23
C VAL A 6 -3.51 -11.38 -11.98
N GLN A 7 -2.92 -10.58 -12.87
CA GLN A 7 -2.91 -9.13 -12.76
C GLN A 7 -4.32 -8.53 -12.91
N ASP A 8 -5.12 -9.06 -13.82
CA ASP A 8 -6.51 -8.63 -13.98
C ASP A 8 -7.29 -8.84 -12.67
N MET A 9 -7.18 -10.03 -12.06
CA MET A 9 -7.81 -10.33 -10.76
C MET A 9 -7.31 -9.45 -9.60
N ILE A 10 -6.02 -9.08 -9.58
CA ILE A 10 -5.49 -8.14 -8.57
C ILE A 10 -6.16 -6.77 -8.71
N SER A 11 -6.42 -6.33 -9.94
CA SER A 11 -6.98 -5.00 -10.26
C SER A 11 -8.46 -4.87 -9.95
N GLU A 12 -9.22 -5.98 -10.00
CA GLU A 12 -10.66 -6.00 -9.78
C GLU A 12 -11.07 -5.74 -8.31
N LYS A 13 -10.11 -5.69 -7.38
CA LYS A 13 -10.31 -5.40 -5.94
C LYS A 13 -11.28 -6.35 -5.22
N ASN A 14 -11.56 -7.52 -5.76
CA ASN A 14 -12.44 -8.53 -5.15
C ASN A 14 -11.73 -9.33 -4.05
N TRP A 15 -11.15 -8.64 -3.08
CA TRP A 15 -10.44 -9.25 -1.96
C TRP A 15 -11.40 -9.54 -0.78
N PHE A 16 -11.21 -10.69 -0.15
CA PHE A 16 -11.87 -11.08 1.09
C PHE A 16 -10.83 -11.21 2.20
N LYS A 17 -11.01 -10.46 3.30
CA LYS A 17 -10.12 -10.54 4.46
C LYS A 17 -10.42 -11.82 5.25
N LEU A 18 -9.38 -12.60 5.53
CA LEU A 18 -9.47 -13.77 6.39
C LEU A 18 -9.59 -13.35 7.87
N ASP A 19 -10.37 -14.10 8.63
CA ASP A 19 -10.60 -13.79 10.04
C ASP A 19 -9.36 -13.99 10.90
N GLY A 20 -9.13 -13.09 11.86
CA GLY A 20 -8.04 -13.17 12.81
C GLY A 20 -6.62 -12.93 12.26
N VAL A 21 -6.45 -12.67 10.96
CA VAL A 21 -5.14 -12.48 10.32
C VAL A 21 -5.13 -11.30 9.33
N ASP A 22 -3.94 -10.77 9.03
CA ASP A 22 -3.76 -9.77 7.97
C ASP A 22 -3.48 -10.44 6.62
N GLU A 23 -4.37 -11.35 6.24
CA GLU A 23 -4.37 -12.06 4.97
C GLU A 23 -5.67 -11.83 4.22
N TYR A 24 -5.57 -11.75 2.89
CA TYR A 24 -6.67 -11.54 1.97
C TYR A 24 -6.58 -12.58 0.86
N ILE A 25 -7.73 -13.07 0.40
CA ILE A 25 -7.83 -13.95 -0.76
C ILE A 25 -8.73 -13.32 -1.82
N CYS A 26 -8.45 -13.58 -3.09
CA CYS A 26 -9.37 -13.19 -4.17
C CYS A 26 -10.64 -14.05 -4.09
N LYS A 27 -11.81 -13.42 -4.20
CA LYS A 27 -13.10 -14.12 -4.17
C LYS A 27 -13.31 -15.00 -5.40
N ASP A 28 -12.77 -14.58 -6.54
CA ASP A 28 -12.93 -15.28 -7.82
C ASP A 28 -11.93 -16.44 -7.97
N ASP A 29 -10.79 -16.38 -7.25
CA ASP A 29 -9.82 -17.48 -7.15
C ASP A 29 -9.10 -17.48 -5.80
N ILE A 30 -9.47 -18.42 -4.92
CA ILE A 30 -8.90 -18.55 -3.57
C ILE A 30 -7.39 -18.81 -3.55
N ASN A 31 -6.79 -19.21 -4.68
CA ASN A 31 -5.35 -19.44 -4.77
C ASN A 31 -4.56 -18.14 -4.86
N LEU A 32 -5.20 -17.03 -5.26
CA LEU A 32 -4.60 -15.70 -5.27
C LEU A 32 -4.75 -15.07 -3.88
N GLY A 33 -3.63 -14.77 -3.24
CA GLY A 33 -3.57 -14.23 -1.89
C GLY A 33 -2.69 -12.99 -1.76
N LEU A 34 -3.03 -12.14 -0.80
CA LEU A 34 -2.25 -11.00 -0.34
C LEU A 34 -2.05 -11.15 1.16
N LYS A 35 -0.80 -11.18 1.61
CA LYS A 35 -0.44 -11.26 3.03
C LYS A 35 0.33 -10.01 3.44
N LEU A 36 -0.06 -9.40 4.56
CA LEU A 36 0.67 -8.30 5.19
C LEU A 36 1.42 -8.89 6.39
N VAL A 37 2.74 -8.78 6.39
CA VAL A 37 3.61 -9.33 7.45
C VAL A 37 4.43 -8.26 8.11
N ASP A 38 4.76 -8.50 9.38
CA ASP A 38 5.74 -7.75 10.15
C ASP A 38 5.41 -6.26 10.26
N TRP A 39 4.20 -5.95 10.74
CA TRP A 39 3.86 -4.59 11.11
C TRP A 39 4.78 -4.12 12.24
N ILE A 40 5.58 -3.11 11.94
CA ILE A 40 6.46 -2.44 12.89
C ILE A 40 6.15 -0.95 12.91
N ASP A 41 6.16 -0.36 14.10
CA ASP A 41 6.11 1.09 14.24
C ASP A 41 7.48 1.65 13.90
N ILE A 42 7.51 2.69 13.07
CA ILE A 42 8.73 3.36 12.63
C ILE A 42 8.61 4.88 12.80
N THR A 43 9.75 5.56 12.71
CA THR A 43 9.81 7.02 12.73
C THR A 43 10.07 7.59 11.34
N GLU A 44 9.99 8.91 11.20
CA GLU A 44 10.33 9.58 9.93
C GLU A 44 11.78 9.32 9.50
N ALA A 45 12.69 9.13 10.46
CA ALA A 45 14.10 8.84 10.19
C ALA A 45 14.33 7.46 9.56
N ASP A 46 13.37 6.54 9.70
CA ASP A 46 13.43 5.20 9.13
C ASP A 46 12.81 5.14 7.73
N LEU A 47 12.14 6.20 7.29
CA LEU A 47 11.54 6.26 5.97
C LEU A 47 12.65 6.27 4.90
N PRO A 48 12.43 5.55 3.79
CA PRO A 48 13.25 5.76 2.60
C PRO A 48 13.23 7.25 2.21
N THR A 49 14.37 7.80 1.82
CA THR A 49 14.49 9.21 1.39
C THR A 49 13.48 9.59 0.30
N SER A 50 13.08 8.63 -0.54
CA SER A 50 12.03 8.84 -1.55
C SER A 50 10.64 9.17 -0.97
N LEU A 51 10.39 8.86 0.31
CA LEU A 51 9.13 9.15 1.01
C LEU A 51 9.21 10.36 1.94
N GLU A 52 10.39 10.96 2.15
CA GLU A 52 10.54 12.19 2.94
C GLU A 52 9.72 13.34 2.36
N ASN A 53 9.78 13.54 1.04
CA ASN A 53 8.96 14.55 0.37
C ASN A 53 7.46 14.25 0.50
N PHE A 54 7.07 12.97 0.39
CA PHE A 54 5.68 12.56 0.54
C PHE A 54 5.15 12.88 1.93
N ILE A 55 5.88 12.50 2.99
CA ILE A 55 5.44 12.77 4.36
C ILE A 55 5.45 14.26 4.66
N PHE A 56 6.46 15.01 4.17
CA PHE A 56 6.52 16.45 4.32
C PHE A 56 5.27 17.13 3.76
N HIS A 57 4.86 16.77 2.54
CA HIS A 57 3.64 17.31 1.94
C HIS A 57 2.36 16.81 2.62
N LEU A 58 2.30 15.55 3.04
CA LEU A 58 1.15 15.01 3.76
C LEU A 58 0.92 15.77 5.08
N GLN A 59 2.00 16.09 5.80
CA GLN A 59 1.97 16.83 7.06
C GLN A 59 1.50 18.29 6.92
N GLN A 60 1.61 18.90 5.74
CA GLN A 60 1.05 20.24 5.49
C GLN A 60 -0.48 20.27 5.58
N TYR A 61 -1.14 19.13 5.37
CA TYR A 61 -2.60 19.03 5.32
C TYR A 61 -3.19 18.21 6.45
N SER A 62 -2.42 17.31 7.07
CA SER A 62 -2.90 16.41 8.11
C SER A 62 -1.76 16.05 9.05
N LYS A 63 -2.00 16.14 10.37
CA LYS A 63 -0.96 15.78 11.34
C LYS A 63 -0.75 14.26 11.33
N VAL A 64 0.41 13.80 10.87
CA VAL A 64 0.78 12.38 10.99
C VAL A 64 1.09 12.08 12.46
N SER A 65 0.35 11.15 13.06
CA SER A 65 0.48 10.77 14.46
C SER A 65 1.26 9.47 14.66
N SER A 66 1.27 8.59 13.66
CA SER A 66 2.09 7.38 13.68
C SER A 66 2.36 6.87 12.26
N ILE A 67 3.48 6.16 12.13
CA ILE A 67 3.91 5.53 10.88
C ILE A 67 4.17 4.06 11.20
N GLN A 68 3.54 3.19 10.43
CA GLN A 68 3.78 1.75 10.52
C GLN A 68 4.29 1.26 9.17
N GLN A 69 5.22 0.32 9.17
CA GLN A 69 5.72 -0.34 7.97
C GLN A 69 5.41 -1.82 8.06
N CYS A 70 5.07 -2.44 6.93
CA CYS A 70 5.01 -3.89 6.79
C CYS A 70 5.50 -4.31 5.40
N THR A 71 5.63 -5.63 5.18
CA THR A 71 5.82 -6.19 3.84
C THR A 71 4.50 -6.75 3.34
N ALA A 72 4.09 -6.35 2.14
CA ALA A 72 2.94 -6.93 1.45
C ALA A 72 3.43 -7.96 0.43
N ILE A 73 2.91 -9.19 0.54
CA ILE A 73 3.34 -10.34 -0.25
C ILE A 73 2.15 -10.84 -1.07
N PHE A 74 2.26 -10.77 -2.39
CA PHE A 74 1.31 -11.36 -3.32
C PHE A 74 1.73 -12.79 -3.64
N ASN A 75 0.79 -13.74 -3.48
CA ASN A 75 1.02 -15.15 -3.72
C ASN A 75 -0.03 -15.70 -4.68
N TYR A 76 0.37 -16.69 -5.48
CA TYR A 76 -0.57 -17.52 -6.23
C TYR A 76 -0.22 -18.99 -6.04
N ASN A 77 -1.17 -19.79 -5.55
CA ASN A 77 -0.98 -21.22 -5.26
C ASN A 77 0.29 -21.48 -4.42
N SER A 78 0.44 -20.71 -3.33
CA SER A 78 1.61 -20.73 -2.42
C SER A 78 2.95 -20.29 -3.04
N ILE A 79 2.97 -19.84 -4.29
CA ILE A 79 4.17 -19.28 -4.93
C ILE A 79 4.15 -17.76 -4.76
N LYS A 80 5.24 -17.20 -4.22
CA LYS A 80 5.41 -15.74 -4.13
C LYS A 80 5.54 -15.14 -5.52
N LEU A 81 4.61 -14.27 -5.87
CA LEU A 81 4.62 -13.49 -7.11
C LEU A 81 5.47 -12.24 -6.96
N GLN A 82 5.21 -11.46 -5.90
CA GLN A 82 5.89 -10.19 -5.65
C GLN A 82 5.83 -9.82 -4.17
N SER A 83 6.82 -9.04 -3.71
CA SER A 83 6.80 -8.40 -2.39
C SER A 83 7.13 -6.91 -2.49
N VAL A 84 6.28 -6.09 -1.87
CA VAL A 84 6.42 -4.62 -1.83
C VAL A 84 6.44 -4.13 -0.39
N LYS A 85 7.06 -2.97 -0.15
CA LYS A 85 6.99 -2.31 1.16
C LYS A 85 5.72 -1.50 1.24
N LEU A 86 4.97 -1.67 2.32
CA LEU A 86 3.75 -0.93 2.61
C LEU A 86 3.97 -0.06 3.83
N PHE A 87 3.59 1.20 3.72
CA PHE A 87 3.59 2.19 4.80
C PHE A 87 2.17 2.60 5.10
N LYS A 88 1.83 2.69 6.39
CA LYS A 88 0.56 3.21 6.89
C LYS A 88 0.84 4.45 7.73
N PHE A 89 0.38 5.59 7.22
CA PHE A 89 0.43 6.86 7.91
C PHE A 89 -0.92 7.08 8.59
N THR A 90 -0.94 6.98 9.92
CA THR A 90 -2.11 7.43 10.68
C THR A 90 -2.06 8.94 10.78
N CYS A 91 -3.07 9.59 10.22
CA CYS A 91 -3.23 11.04 10.21
C CYS A 91 -4.42 11.45 11.07
N SER A 92 -4.25 12.53 11.83
CA SER A 92 -5.33 13.21 12.53
C SER A 92 -5.71 14.46 11.75
N THR A 93 -6.97 14.54 11.34
CA THR A 93 -7.61 15.77 10.88
C THR A 93 -8.47 16.34 12.01
N TYR A 94 -8.93 17.59 11.88
CA TYR A 94 -9.62 18.31 12.96
C TYR A 94 -10.79 17.53 13.60
N ASN A 95 -11.46 16.66 12.83
CA ASN A 95 -12.61 15.88 13.29
C ASN A 95 -12.52 14.37 13.00
N ASP A 96 -11.48 13.88 12.33
CA ASP A 96 -11.43 12.51 11.79
C ASP A 96 -10.02 11.92 11.82
N ARG A 97 -9.92 10.62 12.08
CA ARG A 97 -8.70 9.83 11.87
C ARG A 97 -8.71 9.28 10.44
N LEU A 98 -7.63 9.50 9.71
CA LEU A 98 -7.42 9.00 8.35
C LEU A 98 -6.20 8.09 8.33
N ASN A 99 -6.34 6.86 7.83
CA ASN A 99 -5.18 6.03 7.52
C ASN A 99 -4.86 6.20 6.03
N VAL A 100 -3.63 6.58 5.72
CA VAL A 100 -3.12 6.67 4.36
C VAL A 100 -2.12 5.55 4.14
N TYR A 101 -2.39 4.69 3.16
CA TYR A 101 -1.52 3.57 2.81
C TYR A 101 -0.73 3.91 1.56
N PHE A 102 0.59 3.78 1.62
CA PHE A 102 1.48 4.05 0.51
C PHE A 102 2.44 2.88 0.30
N SER A 103 2.59 2.42 -0.94
CA SER A 103 3.43 1.28 -1.29
C SER A 103 4.52 1.69 -2.26
N ILE A 104 5.69 1.08 -2.09
CA ILE A 104 6.80 1.19 -3.05
C ILE A 104 7.39 -0.19 -3.33
N PRO A 105 7.95 -0.42 -4.53
CA PRO A 105 8.70 -1.64 -4.77
C PRO A 105 9.86 -1.75 -3.79
N SER A 106 10.15 -2.98 -3.35
CA SER A 106 11.26 -3.23 -2.42
C SER A 106 12.63 -2.81 -2.98
N THR A 107 12.74 -2.68 -4.31
CA THR A 107 13.96 -2.31 -5.07
C THR A 107 13.96 -0.86 -5.56
N PHE A 108 12.99 -0.04 -5.16
CA PHE A 108 12.79 1.30 -5.72
C PHE A 108 14.00 2.23 -5.50
N GLN A 109 14.41 2.92 -6.56
CA GLN A 109 15.46 3.95 -6.54
C GLN A 109 14.87 5.31 -6.93
N LEU A 110 15.31 6.35 -6.22
CA LEU A 110 14.80 7.71 -6.06
C LEU A 110 14.22 8.47 -7.28
N MET A 111 14.47 8.05 -8.52
CA MET A 111 14.25 8.87 -9.72
C MET A 111 13.20 8.34 -10.70
N LYS A 112 12.50 7.24 -10.39
CA LYS A 112 11.45 6.71 -11.28
C LYS A 112 10.07 6.96 -10.68
N PRO A 113 9.04 7.31 -11.48
CA PRO A 113 7.67 7.28 -11.00
C PRO A 113 7.33 5.91 -10.41
N ILE A 114 6.48 5.86 -9.38
CA ILE A 114 5.87 4.59 -8.97
C ILE A 114 5.03 4.10 -10.15
N GLY A 115 5.52 3.07 -10.81
CA GLY A 115 4.88 2.45 -11.96
C GLY A 115 4.85 0.93 -11.85
N ASP A 116 5.17 0.36 -10.68
CA ASP A 116 5.02 -1.07 -10.50
C ASP A 116 3.56 -1.39 -10.19
N PHE A 117 3.02 -2.31 -11.00
CA PHE A 117 1.63 -2.74 -10.95
C PHE A 117 1.16 -3.11 -9.53
N TYR A 118 1.98 -3.82 -8.75
CA TYR A 118 1.58 -4.32 -7.43
C TYR A 118 1.44 -3.21 -6.39
N SER A 119 2.36 -2.25 -6.33
CA SER A 119 2.21 -1.10 -5.42
C SER A 119 1.00 -0.26 -5.78
N LEU A 120 0.77 -0.02 -7.07
CA LEU A 120 -0.37 0.76 -7.56
C LEU A 120 -1.69 0.15 -7.13
N GLU A 121 -1.88 -1.15 -7.38
CA GLU A 121 -3.12 -1.82 -7.01
C GLU A 121 -3.28 -1.95 -5.50
N LEU A 122 -2.18 -2.13 -4.75
CA LEU A 122 -2.23 -2.15 -3.28
C LEU A 122 -2.65 -0.80 -2.69
N ILE A 123 -2.13 0.31 -3.22
CA ILE A 123 -2.54 1.68 -2.82
C ILE A 123 -4.03 1.87 -3.11
N LYS A 124 -4.49 1.51 -4.31
CA LYS A 124 -5.89 1.64 -4.73
C LYS A 124 -6.83 0.76 -3.90
N PHE A 125 -6.35 -0.38 -3.41
CA PHE A 125 -7.14 -1.31 -2.61
C PHE A 125 -7.29 -0.87 -1.15
N LEU A 126 -6.20 -0.47 -0.50
CA LEU A 126 -6.19 -0.19 0.94
C LEU A 126 -6.68 1.22 1.33
N ASN A 127 -6.73 2.14 0.39
CA ASN A 127 -7.19 3.51 0.65
C ASN A 127 -8.64 3.71 0.22
N ASN A 128 -9.40 4.42 1.06
CA ASN A 128 -10.66 5.03 0.65
C ASN A 128 -10.41 6.32 -0.15
N GLU A 129 -11.48 6.97 -0.62
CA GLU A 129 -11.40 8.22 -1.40
C GLU A 129 -10.58 9.31 -0.71
N LYS A 130 -10.73 9.48 0.62
CA LYS A 130 -9.97 10.46 1.40
C LYS A 130 -8.47 10.13 1.40
N GLY A 131 -8.11 8.86 1.54
CA GLY A 131 -6.72 8.39 1.49
C GLY A 131 -6.08 8.63 0.12
N ILE A 132 -6.79 8.28 -0.96
CA ILE A 132 -6.33 8.56 -2.33
C ILE A 132 -6.16 10.06 -2.58
N ALA A 133 -7.13 10.89 -2.16
CA ALA A 133 -7.02 12.33 -2.30
C ALA A 133 -5.83 12.92 -1.52
N ALA A 134 -5.55 12.41 -0.32
CA ALA A 134 -4.37 12.80 0.44
C ALA A 134 -3.07 12.45 -0.29
N ILE A 135 -3.02 11.26 -0.90
CA ILE A 135 -1.89 10.82 -1.71
C ILE A 135 -1.70 11.73 -2.92
N TYR A 136 -2.76 12.05 -3.67
CA TYR A 136 -2.65 12.94 -4.83
C TYR A 136 -2.15 14.34 -4.47
N LYS A 137 -2.55 14.87 -3.31
CA LYS A 137 -2.04 16.15 -2.83
C LYS A 137 -0.56 16.10 -2.44
N ALA A 138 -0.09 14.97 -1.92
CA ALA A 138 1.27 14.83 -1.40
C ALA A 138 2.29 14.32 -2.42
N TYR A 139 1.85 13.50 -3.38
CA TYR A 139 2.71 12.82 -4.37
C TYR A 139 2.38 13.17 -5.82
N GLY A 140 1.21 13.76 -6.09
CA GLY A 140 0.66 13.90 -7.43
C GLY A 140 -0.19 12.70 -7.86
N GLU A 141 -0.79 12.78 -9.05
CA GLU A 141 -1.56 11.67 -9.61
C GLU A 141 -0.69 10.43 -9.79
N ILE A 142 -1.11 9.34 -9.16
CA ILE A 142 -0.52 8.03 -9.37
C ILE A 142 -1.20 7.40 -10.59
N LYS A 143 -0.47 7.27 -11.70
CA LYS A 143 -0.93 6.70 -12.99
C LYS A 143 -0.39 5.30 -13.20
#